data_AF-A0A6G1FET7-F1
#
_entry.id   AF-A0A6G1FET7-F1
#
_cell.length_a   1.000
_cell.length_b   1.000
_cell.length_c   1.000
_cell.angle_alpha   90.00
_cell.angle_beta   90.00
_cell.angle_gamma   90.00
#
_symmetry.space_group_name_H-M   'P 1'
#
loop_
_entity.id
_entity.type
_entity.pdbx_description
1 polymer ?
#
loop_
_entity_poly.entity_id
_entity_poly.type
_entity_poly.pdbx_seq_one_letter_code
_entity_poly.pdbx_strand_id
1 'polypeptide(L)'
;MAVPALVQELAAIGQEPPNRDALHEFTVRCRMLCPKPDPVMGIKPHSDGTVITVLLVDDGADRLQVLRDGVWYSVPSSAHTLLINVGESMEVMSNGMFRSPVHRVVTNAEKERISLAMFYALDPEKVIEPAAGLGICSSNRS
;
A
#
# COMPACT_ATOMS: atom_id res chain seq x y z
N MET A 1 32.88 -9.47 6.44
CA MET A 1 32.81 -8.33 5.50
C MET A 1 31.41 -7.77 5.57
N ALA A 2 31.28 -6.59 6.16
CA ALA A 2 30.04 -5.82 6.21
C ALA A 2 29.78 -5.20 4.84
N VAL A 3 28.52 -5.21 4.40
CA VAL A 3 28.01 -4.24 3.43
C VAL A 3 26.90 -3.46 4.17
N PRO A 4 26.96 -2.12 4.20
CA PRO A 4 26.31 -1.29 5.21
C PRO A 4 24.90 -0.87 4.79
N ALA A 5 24.20 -0.29 5.75
CA ALA A 5 22.92 0.41 5.62
C ALA A 5 22.82 1.22 4.31
N LEU A 6 21.79 0.92 3.52
CA LEU A 6 21.25 1.84 2.52
C LEU A 6 20.00 2.48 3.11
N VAL A 7 20.23 3.53 3.90
CA VAL A 7 19.56 4.82 3.84
C VAL A 7 18.23 4.80 3.05
N GLN A 8 17.10 4.69 3.76
CA GLN A 8 15.84 5.26 3.28
C GLN A 8 15.92 6.77 3.54
N GLU A 9 16.50 7.49 2.59
CA GLU A 9 16.31 8.92 2.46
C GLU A 9 15.67 9.11 1.08
N LEU A 10 14.38 9.39 1.08
CA LEU A 10 13.68 9.93 -0.07
C LEU A 10 12.97 11.17 0.44
N ALA A 11 13.58 12.30 0.08
CA ALA A 11 13.11 13.63 0.35
C ALA A 11 11.63 13.77 -0.03
N ALA A 12 10.82 14.25 0.92
CA ALA A 12 9.54 14.85 0.62
C ALA A 12 9.81 16.08 -0.26
N ILE A 13 9.60 15.94 -1.57
CA ILE A 13 9.42 17.10 -2.44
C ILE A 13 7.91 17.33 -2.52
N GLY A 14 7.42 18.21 -1.67
CA GLY A 14 6.04 18.67 -1.67
C GLY A 14 5.92 19.83 -0.68
N GLN A 15 5.73 21.03 -1.19
CA GLN A 15 5.44 22.21 -0.36
C GLN A 15 4.20 21.93 0.50
N GLU A 16 4.26 22.32 1.78
CA GLU A 16 3.11 22.34 2.70
C GLU A 16 1.91 23.01 2.00
N PRO A 17 0.80 22.28 1.75
CA PRO A 17 -0.38 22.88 1.15
C PRO A 17 -1.01 23.87 2.14
N PRO A 18 -1.52 25.02 1.69
CA PRO A 18 -2.06 26.07 2.56
C PRO A 18 -3.39 25.71 3.25
N ASN A 19 -3.82 24.45 3.22
CA ASN A 19 -5.09 23.99 3.78
C ASN A 19 -4.89 22.70 4.60
N ARG A 20 -5.26 22.74 5.88
CA ARG A 20 -5.21 21.61 6.84
C ARG A 20 -6.19 20.46 6.51
N ASP A 21 -7.05 20.65 5.52
CA ASP A 21 -7.93 19.61 4.99
C ASP A 21 -7.39 18.93 3.71
N ALA A 22 -6.16 19.24 3.29
CA ALA A 22 -5.56 18.66 2.09
C ALA A 22 -5.12 17.20 2.33
N LEU A 23 -5.27 16.37 1.29
CA LEU A 23 -4.63 15.06 1.25
C LEU A 23 -3.12 15.24 1.07
N HIS A 24 -2.34 14.56 1.90
CA HIS A 24 -0.91 14.40 1.66
C HIS A 24 -0.72 13.38 0.54
N GLU A 25 -0.08 13.82 -0.54
CA GLU A 25 0.32 12.96 -1.64
C GLU A 25 1.82 12.71 -1.58
N PHE A 26 2.22 11.45 -1.55
CA PHE A 26 3.62 11.07 -1.71
C PHE A 26 3.75 9.91 -2.70
N THR A 27 4.79 9.99 -3.53
CA THR A 27 5.05 9.00 -4.59
C THR A 27 6.36 8.29 -4.30
N VAL A 28 6.31 6.96 -4.26
CA VAL A 28 7.48 6.10 -4.03
C VAL A 28 7.73 5.22 -5.26
N ARG A 29 8.95 5.31 -5.80
CA ARG A 29 9.43 4.37 -6.80
C ARG A 29 10.16 3.22 -6.12
N CYS A 30 9.67 2.00 -6.29
CA CYS A 30 10.27 0.79 -5.71
C CYS A 30 10.85 -0.10 -6.81
N ARG A 31 12.08 -0.56 -6.60
CA ARG A 31 12.80 -1.48 -7.49
C ARG A 31 13.23 -2.70 -6.69
N MET A 32 12.82 -3.89 -7.11
CA MET A 32 13.11 -5.14 -6.40
C MET A 32 13.69 -6.19 -7.34
N LEU A 33 14.94 -6.56 -7.10
CA LEU A 33 15.60 -7.73 -7.68
C LEU A 33 16.29 -8.47 -6.54
N CYS A 34 16.03 -9.78 -6.40
CA CYS A 34 16.64 -10.56 -5.34
C CYS A 34 17.28 -11.84 -5.90
N PRO A 35 18.61 -11.91 -6.04
CA PRO A 35 19.31 -13.10 -6.55
C PRO A 35 19.12 -14.36 -5.69
N LYS A 36 18.70 -14.19 -4.43
CA LYS A 36 18.40 -15.27 -3.47
C LYS A 36 17.03 -14.99 -2.82
N PRO A 37 15.94 -15.32 -3.52
CA PRO A 37 14.60 -14.90 -3.13
C PRO A 37 14.06 -15.67 -1.92
N ASP A 38 14.59 -16.85 -1.63
CA ASP A 38 14.22 -17.62 -0.44
C ASP A 38 15.20 -17.33 0.71
N PRO A 39 14.77 -16.81 1.89
CA PRO A 39 13.40 -16.54 2.35
C PRO A 39 13.02 -15.04 2.35
N VAL A 40 13.66 -14.23 1.51
CA VAL A 40 13.60 -12.77 1.59
C VAL A 40 12.30 -12.26 0.96
N MET A 41 11.47 -11.62 1.79
CA MET A 41 10.31 -10.86 1.31
C MET A 41 10.74 -9.50 0.77
N GLY A 42 10.10 -9.03 -0.30
CA GLY A 42 10.34 -7.71 -0.86
C GLY A 42 9.72 -6.64 0.04
N ILE A 43 8.43 -6.82 0.34
CA ILE A 43 7.72 -6.07 1.38
C ILE A 43 6.97 -7.07 2.26
N LYS A 44 7.09 -6.89 3.58
CA LYS A 44 6.44 -7.74 4.59
C LYS A 44 4.90 -7.56 4.56
N PRO A 45 4.13 -8.53 5.07
CA PRO A 45 2.69 -8.35 5.27
C PRO A 45 2.34 -7.06 6.03
N HIS A 46 1.51 -6.21 5.44
CA HIS A 46 1.01 -4.97 6.05
C HIS A 46 -0.30 -4.52 5.38
N SER A 47 -1.00 -3.57 6.01
CA SER A 47 -2.06 -2.78 5.40
C SER A 47 -1.55 -1.34 5.22
N ASP A 48 -2.11 -0.61 4.25
CA ASP A 48 -1.71 0.79 4.03
C ASP A 48 -2.45 1.70 5.01
N GLY A 49 -1.74 2.58 5.72
CA GLY A 49 -2.36 3.60 6.60
C GLY A 49 -3.08 4.74 5.86
N THR A 50 -3.08 4.72 4.53
CA THR A 50 -3.59 5.79 3.66
C THR A 50 -5.10 5.72 3.48
N VAL A 51 -5.67 6.67 2.72
CA VAL A 51 -7.06 6.60 2.24
C VAL A 51 -7.11 5.64 1.05
N ILE A 52 -6.28 5.91 0.03
CA ILE A 52 -6.10 5.05 -1.13
C ILE A 52 -4.63 5.04 -1.54
N THR A 53 -4.22 3.93 -2.15
CA THR A 53 -2.93 3.80 -2.83
C THR A 53 -3.18 3.45 -4.29
N VAL A 54 -2.60 4.23 -5.20
CA VAL A 54 -2.63 3.95 -6.64
C VAL A 54 -1.26 3.40 -7.04
N LEU A 55 -1.24 2.20 -7.58
CA LEU A 55 -0.03 1.45 -7.87
C LEU A 55 0.05 1.15 -9.37
N LEU A 56 1.12 1.65 -10.00
CA LEU A 56 1.56 1.23 -11.33
C LEU A 56 2.68 0.21 -11.16
N VAL A 57 2.57 -0.93 -11.83
CA VAL A 57 3.54 -2.02 -11.79
C VAL A 57 3.88 -2.42 -13.22
N ASP A 58 5.14 -2.77 -13.47
CA ASP A 58 5.55 -3.35 -14.73
C ASP A 58 4.72 -4.60 -15.10
N ASP A 59 4.54 -4.80 -16.39
CA ASP A 59 3.82 -5.93 -16.96
C ASP A 59 4.51 -7.26 -16.63
N GLY A 60 3.72 -8.28 -16.27
CA GLY A 60 4.21 -9.61 -15.88
C GLY A 60 5.14 -9.59 -14.66
N ALA A 61 4.75 -8.86 -13.61
CA ALA A 61 5.47 -8.74 -12.35
C ALA A 61 4.54 -9.07 -11.15
N ASP A 62 3.80 -10.17 -11.29
CA ASP A 62 2.74 -10.71 -10.40
C ASP A 62 3.24 -11.17 -9.03
N ARG A 63 3.82 -10.24 -8.28
CA ARG A 63 4.46 -10.50 -6.99
C ARG A 63 3.74 -9.87 -5.81
N LEU A 64 2.77 -9.00 -6.08
CA LEU A 64 1.87 -8.50 -5.06
C LEU A 64 0.89 -9.62 -4.69
N GLN A 65 0.76 -9.87 -3.40
CA GLN A 65 -0.20 -10.83 -2.86
C GLN A 65 -1.07 -10.16 -1.81
N VAL A 66 -2.36 -10.47 -1.82
CA VAL A 66 -3.34 -10.03 -0.81
C VAL A 66 -3.78 -11.23 0.04
N LEU A 67 -3.94 -11.02 1.34
CA LEU A 67 -4.43 -12.03 2.27
C LEU A 67 -5.95 -12.00 2.33
N ARG A 68 -6.58 -13.14 2.10
CA ARG A 68 -8.02 -13.33 2.25
C ARG A 68 -8.29 -14.70 2.84
N ASP A 69 -9.06 -14.74 3.93
CA ASP A 69 -9.47 -15.98 4.60
C ASP A 69 -8.27 -16.89 4.97
N GLY A 70 -7.15 -16.28 5.39
CA GLY A 70 -5.91 -16.98 5.73
C GLY A 70 -5.07 -17.43 4.53
N VAL A 71 -5.51 -17.18 3.31
CA VAL A 71 -4.85 -17.60 2.06
C VAL A 71 -4.32 -16.39 1.30
N TRP A 72 -3.10 -16.51 0.76
CA TRP A 72 -2.47 -15.49 -0.07
C TRP A 72 -2.87 -15.67 -1.54
N TYR A 73 -3.41 -14.61 -2.14
CA TYR A 73 -3.79 -14.57 -3.56
C TYR A 73 -2.89 -13.60 -4.31
N SER A 74 -2.31 -14.05 -5.43
CA SER A 74 -1.53 -13.17 -6.31
C SER A 74 -2.46 -12.21 -7.06
N VAL A 75 -2.01 -10.96 -7.16
CA VAL A 75 -2.68 -9.92 -7.92
C VAL A 75 -2.03 -9.83 -9.30
N PRO A 76 -2.77 -10.11 -10.39
CA PRO A 76 -2.23 -9.99 -11.74
C PRO A 76 -1.81 -8.55 -12.04
N SER A 77 -0.62 -8.36 -12.60
CA SER A 77 -0.21 -7.10 -13.21
C SER A 77 -0.31 -7.22 -14.73
N SER A 78 -0.92 -6.23 -15.36
CA SER A 78 -1.04 -6.18 -16.81
C SER A 78 -0.69 -4.80 -17.34
N ALA A 79 -0.12 -4.75 -18.54
CA ALA A 79 0.17 -3.49 -19.21
C ALA A 79 -1.06 -2.57 -19.25
N HIS A 80 -0.84 -1.27 -19.00
CA HIS A 80 -1.88 -0.23 -18.98
C HIS A 80 -2.94 -0.36 -17.89
N THR A 81 -2.67 -1.12 -16.82
CA THR A 81 -3.56 -1.16 -15.65
C THR A 81 -2.97 -0.42 -14.46
N LEU A 82 -3.87 0.19 -13.69
CA LEU A 82 -3.58 0.75 -12.39
C LEU A 82 -4.26 -0.12 -11.34
N LEU A 83 -3.51 -0.51 -10.32
CA LEU A 83 -4.07 -1.14 -9.16
C LEU A 83 -4.45 -0.08 -8.13
N ILE A 84 -5.65 -0.16 -7.59
CA ILE A 84 -6.11 0.71 -6.51
C ILE A 84 -6.25 -0.16 -5.26
N ASN A 85 -5.54 0.22 -4.21
CA ASN A 85 -5.69 -0.36 -2.88
C ASN A 85 -6.42 0.64 -1.97
N VAL A 86 -7.31 0.14 -1.12
CA VAL A 86 -7.98 0.93 -0.08
C VAL A 86 -7.17 0.79 1.21
N GLY A 87 -6.89 1.92 1.87
CA GLY A 87 -6.14 1.91 3.13
C GLY A 87 -7.03 1.99 4.38
N GLU A 88 -6.38 1.91 5.53
CA GLU A 88 -7.01 1.89 6.87
C GLU A 88 -7.82 3.16 7.14
N SER A 89 -7.36 4.32 6.66
CA SER A 89 -8.10 5.58 6.84
C SER A 89 -9.48 5.52 6.18
N MET A 90 -9.56 4.94 4.98
CA MET A 90 -10.84 4.76 4.28
C MET A 90 -11.72 3.70 4.96
N GLU A 91 -11.13 2.63 5.51
CA GLU A 91 -11.89 1.66 6.29
C GLU A 91 -12.60 2.32 7.48
N VAL A 92 -11.89 3.18 8.23
CA VAL A 92 -12.49 3.94 9.34
C VAL A 92 -13.55 4.93 8.84
N MET A 93 -13.23 5.76 7.85
CA MET A 93 -14.15 6.76 7.30
C MET A 93 -15.43 6.15 6.73
N SER A 94 -15.32 4.95 6.15
CA SER A 94 -16.45 4.22 5.56
C SER A 94 -17.21 3.35 6.56
N ASN A 95 -16.88 3.43 7.84
CA ASN A 95 -17.44 2.59 8.89
C ASN A 95 -17.35 1.08 8.58
N GLY A 96 -16.22 0.65 8.01
CA GLY A 96 -15.95 -0.74 7.65
C GLY A 96 -16.66 -1.24 6.40
N MET A 97 -17.31 -0.36 5.60
CA MET A 97 -17.86 -0.75 4.29
C MET A 97 -16.76 -1.17 3.32
N PHE A 98 -15.64 -0.44 3.31
CA PHE A 98 -14.42 -0.87 2.66
C PHE A 98 -13.48 -1.48 3.70
N ARG A 99 -12.77 -2.54 3.32
CA ARG A 99 -11.76 -3.18 4.17
C ARG A 99 -10.39 -2.99 3.57
N SER A 100 -9.45 -2.53 4.40
CA SER A 100 -8.04 -2.41 4.07
C SER A 100 -7.41 -3.80 4.02
N PRO A 101 -6.96 -4.28 2.84
CA PRO A 101 -6.43 -5.62 2.73
C PRO A 101 -4.99 -5.67 3.23
N VAL A 102 -4.69 -6.71 4.00
CA VAL A 102 -3.31 -7.08 4.30
C VAL A 102 -2.68 -7.60 3.02
N HIS A 103 -1.56 -7.03 2.62
CA HIS A 103 -0.85 -7.39 1.40
C HIS A 103 0.67 -7.47 1.61
N ARG A 104 1.37 -8.14 0.70
CA ARG A 104 2.82 -8.34 0.74
C ARG A 104 3.39 -8.39 -0.67
N VAL A 105 4.70 -8.20 -0.81
CA VAL A 105 5.39 -8.43 -2.08
C VAL A 105 6.45 -9.52 -1.93
N VAL A 106 6.29 -10.61 -2.67
CA VAL A 106 7.27 -11.71 -2.72
C VAL A 106 8.41 -11.35 -3.67
N THR A 107 9.62 -11.89 -3.44
CA THR A 107 10.77 -11.64 -4.33
C THR A 107 10.86 -12.68 -5.45
N ASN A 108 11.64 -12.38 -6.48
CA ASN A 108 12.01 -13.30 -7.55
C ASN A 108 13.47 -13.00 -7.96
N ALA A 109 14.21 -14.04 -8.34
CA ALA A 109 15.56 -13.96 -8.91
C ALA A 109 15.60 -13.62 -10.41
N GLU A 110 14.54 -13.96 -11.15
CA GLU A 110 14.58 -13.98 -12.62
C GLU A 110 14.30 -12.63 -13.26
N LYS A 111 13.40 -11.83 -12.66
CA LYS A 111 12.94 -10.56 -13.22
C LYS A 111 12.88 -9.47 -12.17
N GLU A 112 13.43 -8.30 -12.45
CA GLU A 112 13.29 -7.11 -11.61
C GLU A 112 11.82 -6.65 -11.57
N ARG A 113 11.33 -6.17 -10.42
CA ARG A 113 10.04 -5.47 -10.32
C ARG A 113 10.32 -4.00 -10.22
N ILE A 114 9.73 -3.20 -11.10
CA ILE A 114 9.63 -1.76 -10.91
C ILE A 114 8.16 -1.42 -10.65
N SER A 115 7.92 -0.59 -9.65
CA SER A 115 6.60 -0.03 -9.39
C SER A 115 6.67 1.42 -8.96
N LEU A 116 5.60 2.15 -9.22
CA LEU A 116 5.33 3.49 -8.72
C LEU A 116 4.08 3.41 -7.84
N ALA A 117 4.23 3.68 -6.55
CA ALA A 117 3.12 3.74 -5.61
C ALA A 117 2.86 5.21 -5.26
N MET A 118 1.64 5.66 -5.51
CA MET A 118 1.15 6.99 -5.16
C MET A 118 0.18 6.83 -4.00
N PHE A 119 0.49 7.46 -2.88
CA PHE A 119 -0.24 7.33 -1.64
C PHE A 119 -1.00 8.60 -1.35
N TYR A 120 -2.30 8.49 -1.12
CA TYR A 120 -3.16 9.60 -0.69
C TYR A 120 -3.52 9.39 0.76
N ALA A 121 -2.87 10.14 1.66
CA ALA A 121 -3.04 10.05 3.10
C ALA A 121 -3.73 11.30 3.65
N LEU A 122 -4.34 11.16 4.83
CA LEU A 122 -4.77 12.30 5.64
C LEU A 122 -3.58 12.86 6.43
N ASP A 123 -3.75 14.07 6.97
CA ASP A 123 -2.84 14.62 7.97
C ASP A 123 -2.73 13.63 9.16
N PRO A 124 -1.52 13.18 9.53
CA PRO A 124 -1.32 12.21 10.61
C PRO A 124 -1.80 12.72 11.99
N GLU A 125 -1.93 14.03 12.18
CA GLU A 125 -2.43 14.63 13.42
C GLU A 125 -3.96 14.74 13.45
N LYS A 126 -4.65 14.43 12.35
CA LYS A 126 -6.11 14.52 12.24
C LYS A 126 -6.76 13.26 12.80
N VAL A 127 -7.69 13.45 13.73
CA VAL A 127 -8.57 12.37 14.20
C VAL A 127 -9.53 12.00 13.06
N ILE A 128 -9.57 10.70 12.74
CA ILE A 128 -10.42 10.14 11.69
C ILE A 128 -11.62 9.46 12.34
N GLU A 129 -12.82 9.79 11.88
CA GLU A 129 -14.07 9.20 12.34
C GLU A 129 -14.91 8.73 11.13
N PRO A 130 -15.87 7.82 11.34
CA PRO A 130 -16.84 7.47 10.31
C PRO A 130 -17.56 8.70 9.74
N ALA A 131 -17.73 8.74 8.42
CA ALA A 131 -18.45 9.81 7.76
C ALA A 131 -19.90 9.91 8.24
N ALA A 132 -20.40 11.14 8.36
CA ALA A 132 -21.77 11.39 8.82
C ALA A 132 -22.79 10.66 7.94
N GLY A 133 -23.78 10.02 8.58
CA GLY A 133 -24.82 9.24 7.89
C GLY A 133 -24.49 7.76 7.66
N LEU A 134 -23.25 7.33 7.94
CA LEU A 134 -22.90 5.91 7.99
C LEU A 134 -23.17 5.37 9.40
N GLY A 135 -24.39 4.87 9.63
CA GLY A 135 -24.80 4.30 10.92
C GLY A 135 -23.89 3.16 11.38
N ILE A 136 -23.81 2.92 12.70
CA ILE A 136 -22.91 1.95 13.34
C ILE A 136 -23.18 0.54 12.78
N CYS A 137 -22.26 -0.01 11.99
CA CYS A 137 -22.32 -1.40 11.57
C CYS A 137 -22.11 -2.31 12.79
N SER A 138 -23.19 -2.91 13.31
CA SER A 138 -23.10 -3.88 14.39
C SER A 138 -22.40 -5.13 13.86
N SER A 139 -21.12 -5.31 14.15
CA SER A 139 -20.37 -6.50 13.74
C SER A 139 -20.83 -7.73 14.53
N ASN A 140 -21.93 -8.36 14.11
CA ASN A 140 -22.21 -9.74 14.51
C ASN A 140 -21.26 -10.65 13.74
N ARG A 141 -20.16 -11.04 14.40
CA ARG A 141 -19.22 -12.05 13.92
C ARG A 141 -19.74 -13.41 14.42
N SER A 142 -20.28 -14.23 13.51
CA SER A 142 -20.54 -15.66 13.70
C SER A 142 -19.51 -16.48 12.95
#